data_AF-A0A6H1UI15-F1
#
_entry.id   AF-A0A6H1UI15-F1
#
_cell.length_a   1.000
_cell.length_b   1.000
_cell.length_c   1.000
_cell.angle_alpha   90.00
_cell.angle_beta   90.00
_cell.angle_gamma   90.00
#
_symmetry.space_group_name_H-M   'P 1'
#
loop_
_entity.id
_entity.type
_entity.pdbx_description
1 polymer ?
#
loop_
_entity_poly.entity_id
_entity_poly.type
_entity_poly.pdbx_seq_one_letter_code
_entity_poly.pdbx_strand_id
1 'polypeptide(L)'
;MIHFSFIPLEELNSGVLNSLEDRYELEEVLTFETVGELKIFVDLLGAELAQSPFQNLQDVDSSWLINGTLKSFSEPEFELFYQKWITLTGRDNTMDEYGQLICFNSTVGKLNKETHKVVLQNAI
;
A
#
# COMPACT_ATOMS: atom_id res chain seq x y z
N MET A 1 8.83 -12.22 3.17
CA MET A 1 7.56 -11.47 3.22
C MET A 1 7.59 -10.40 4.28
N ILE A 2 7.35 -9.16 3.84
CA ILE A 2 7.18 -7.94 4.62
C ILE A 2 5.72 -7.51 4.42
N HIS A 3 5.03 -7.19 5.51
CA HIS A 3 3.64 -6.75 5.47
C HIS A 3 3.57 -5.22 5.45
N PHE A 4 2.84 -4.69 4.48
CA PHE A 4 2.65 -3.27 4.28
C PHE A 4 1.19 -2.89 4.46
N SER A 5 0.90 -2.09 5.48
CA SER A 5 -0.43 -1.54 5.73
C SER A 5 -0.61 -0.22 4.99
N PHE A 6 -1.62 -0.12 4.15
CA PHE A 6 -2.03 1.10 3.46
C PHE A 6 -3.21 1.72 4.19
N ILE A 7 -3.02 2.92 4.73
CA ILE A 7 -3.96 3.55 5.65
C ILE A 7 -4.36 4.93 5.11
N PRO A 8 -5.65 5.16 4.85
CA PRO A 8 -6.18 6.48 4.53
C PRO A 8 -6.32 7.30 5.83
N LEU A 9 -5.84 8.55 5.85
CA LEU A 9 -5.98 9.46 7.00
C LEU A 9 -6.42 10.86 6.55
N GLU A 10 -7.42 11.42 7.23
CA GLU A 10 -7.84 12.81 7.06
C GLU A 10 -6.74 13.77 7.55
N GLU A 11 -6.14 13.47 8.70
CA GLU A 11 -5.05 14.22 9.33
C GLU A 11 -3.91 13.29 9.77
N LEU A 12 -2.67 13.80 9.77
CA LEU A 12 -1.51 13.03 10.22
C LEU A 12 -1.51 12.86 11.74
N ASN A 13 -2.14 11.78 12.22
CA ASN A 13 -2.32 11.48 13.63
C ASN A 13 -1.64 10.17 14.03
N SER A 14 -0.54 10.26 14.79
CA SER A 14 0.17 9.09 15.30
C SER A 14 -0.61 8.29 16.33
N GLY A 15 -1.64 8.85 16.96
CA GLY A 15 -2.51 8.15 17.89
C GLY A 15 -3.29 7.03 17.20
N VAL A 16 -3.89 7.33 16.05
CA VAL A 16 -4.58 6.33 15.21
C VAL A 16 -3.60 5.26 14.75
N LEU A 17 -2.40 5.66 14.30
CA LEU A 17 -1.39 4.71 13.82
C LEU A 17 -0.74 3.85 14.91
N ASN A 18 -0.83 4.25 16.18
CA ASN A 18 -0.36 3.46 17.32
C ASN A 18 -1.47 2.62 17.98
N SER A 19 -2.71 2.82 17.57
CA SER A 19 -3.84 2.03 18.02
C SER A 19 -4.02 0.85 17.08
N LEU A 20 -3.78 -0.38 17.57
CA LEU A 20 -4.01 -1.59 16.78
C LEU A 20 -5.47 -1.69 16.33
N GLU A 21 -6.40 -1.40 17.23
CA GLU A 21 -7.84 -1.42 16.95
C GLU A 21 -8.19 -0.47 15.80
N ASP A 22 -7.78 0.79 15.88
CA ASP A 22 -8.10 1.78 14.84
C ASP A 22 -7.38 1.48 13.51
N ARG A 23 -6.14 0.97 13.56
CA ARG A 23 -5.42 0.55 12.34
C ARG A 23 -6.15 -0.57 11.61
N TYR A 24 -6.57 -1.61 12.32
CA TYR A 24 -7.21 -2.78 11.71
C TYR A 24 -8.51 -2.44 10.97
N GLU A 25 -9.24 -1.41 11.39
CA GLU A 25 -10.45 -0.97 10.71
C GLU A 25 -10.18 -0.20 9.40
N LEU A 26 -8.99 0.38 9.27
CA LEU A 26 -8.64 1.29 8.18
C LEU A 26 -7.68 0.67 7.17
N GLU A 27 -6.82 -0.25 7.60
CA GLU A 27 -5.73 -0.75 6.79
C GLU A 27 -6.19 -1.73 5.71
N GLU A 28 -5.56 -1.60 4.54
CA GLU A 28 -5.48 -2.69 3.57
C GLU A 28 -4.04 -3.21 3.59
N VAL A 29 -3.85 -4.50 3.86
CA VAL A 29 -2.52 -5.09 4.02
C VAL A 29 -2.13 -5.86 2.76
N LEU A 30 -0.98 -5.50 2.19
CA LEU A 30 -0.33 -6.26 1.12
C LEU A 30 0.99 -6.84 1.61
N THR A 31 1.41 -7.93 0.99
CA THR A 31 2.67 -8.60 1.38
C THR A 31 3.62 -8.65 0.21
N PHE A 32 4.83 -8.12 0.39
CA PHE A 32 5.89 -8.10 -0.61
C PHE A 32 7.18 -8.70 -0.05
N GLU A 33 8.16 -9.03 -0.88
CA GLU A 33 9.45 -9.54 -0.40
C GLU A 33 10.41 -8.42 0.01
N THR A 34 10.29 -7.24 -0.58
CA THR A 34 11.22 -6.13 -0.33
C THR A 34 10.51 -4.77 -0.36
N VAL A 35 11.13 -3.76 0.26
CA VAL A 35 10.71 -2.35 0.10
C VAL A 35 10.84 -1.88 -1.36
N GLY A 36 11.72 -2.51 -2.15
CA GLY A 36 11.84 -2.24 -3.58
C GLY A 36 10.56 -2.62 -4.35
N GLU A 37 9.95 -3.75 -4.00
CA GLU A 37 8.66 -4.17 -4.56
C GLU A 37 7.53 -3.18 -4.18
N LEU A 38 7.49 -2.71 -2.93
CA LEU A 38 6.55 -1.66 -2.53
C LEU A 38 6.69 -0.41 -3.41
N LYS A 39 7.94 0.03 -3.66
CA LYS A 39 8.19 1.19 -4.51
C LYS A 39 7.70 0.97 -5.94
N ILE A 40 8.02 -0.17 -6.55
CA ILE A 40 7.54 -0.53 -7.89
C ILE A 40 6.01 -0.52 -7.93
N PHE A 41 5.35 -1.08 -6.91
CA PHE A 41 3.90 -1.13 -6.82
C PHE A 41 3.28 0.27 -6.83
N VAL A 42 3.77 1.17 -5.96
CA VAL A 42 3.29 2.55 -5.88
C VAL A 42 3.57 3.32 -7.18
N ASP A 43 4.74 3.13 -7.79
CA ASP A 43 5.10 3.73 -9.07
C ASP A 43 4.16 3.26 -10.20
N LEU A 44 3.79 1.97 -10.23
CA LEU A 44 2.83 1.42 -11.21
C LEU A 44 1.40 1.95 -11.00
N LEU A 45 1.05 2.34 -9.77
CA LEU A 45 -0.18 3.05 -9.46
C LEU A 45 -0.12 4.54 -9.85
N GLY A 46 1.01 5.03 -10.38
CA GLY A 46 1.17 6.40 -10.84
C GLY A 46 1.43 7.41 -9.71
N ALA A 47 1.92 6.95 -8.57
CA ALA A 47 2.26 7.76 -7.42
C ALA A 47 3.72 7.53 -7.01
N GLU A 48 4.17 8.22 -5.96
CA GLU A 48 5.53 8.06 -5.43
C GLU A 48 5.51 7.91 -3.90
N LEU A 49 6.49 7.18 -3.36
CA LEU A 49 6.72 7.12 -1.91
C LEU A 49 7.56 8.32 -1.46
N ALA A 50 7.08 9.01 -0.45
CA ALA A 50 7.76 10.08 0.26
C ALA A 50 8.03 9.70 1.72
N GLN A 51 9.00 10.37 2.32
CA GLN A 51 9.29 10.20 3.75
C GLN A 51 8.09 10.64 4.58
N SER A 52 7.73 9.83 5.57
CA SER A 52 6.69 10.20 6.52
C SER A 52 7.28 11.09 7.64
N PRO A 53 6.47 11.95 8.27
CA PRO A 53 6.89 12.69 9.46
C PRO A 53 6.77 11.88 10.76
N PHE A 54 6.25 10.65 10.70
CA PHE A 54 6.00 9.83 11.88
C PHE A 54 7.31 9.24 12.44
N GLN A 55 7.42 9.25 13.76
CA GLN A 55 8.56 8.69 14.48
C GLN A 55 8.03 7.83 15.63
N ASN A 56 8.76 6.75 15.95
CA ASN A 56 8.46 5.86 17.08
C ASN A 56 7.03 5.28 17.06
N LEU A 57 6.57 4.85 15.88
CA LEU A 57 5.31 4.11 15.76
C LEU A 57 5.46 2.70 16.37
N GLN A 58 4.42 2.23 17.05
CA GLN A 58 4.40 0.91 17.67
C GLN A 58 4.21 -0.19 16.61
N ASP A 59 5.01 -1.24 16.71
CA ASP A 59 5.01 -2.39 15.80
C ASP A 59 5.19 -2.00 14.32
N VAL A 60 6.00 -0.96 14.07
CA VAL A 60 6.28 -0.43 12.74
C VAL A 60 7.78 -0.21 12.57
N ASP A 61 8.37 -0.88 11.59
CA ASP A 61 9.79 -0.72 11.26
C ASP A 61 10.06 0.57 10.48
N SER A 62 9.12 0.97 9.62
CA SER A 62 9.28 2.10 8.70
C SER A 62 7.92 2.61 8.24
N SER A 63 7.87 3.88 7.85
CA SER A 63 6.64 4.50 7.36
C SER A 63 6.91 5.50 6.24
N TRP A 64 5.93 5.61 5.34
CA TRP A 64 5.97 6.48 4.17
C TRP A 64 4.63 7.17 3.95
N LEU A 65 4.66 8.24 3.17
CA LEU A 65 3.48 8.82 2.55
C LEU A 65 3.45 8.46 1.06
N ILE A 66 2.26 8.27 0.50
CA ILE A 66 2.08 8.22 -0.95
C ILE A 66 1.72 9.63 -1.42
N ASN A 67 2.57 10.20 -2.27
CA ASN A 67 2.29 11.45 -2.95
C ASN A 67 1.61 11.19 -4.30
N GLY A 68 0.51 11.89 -4.53
CA GLY A 68 -0.26 11.80 -5.76
C GLY A 68 -1.54 10.98 -5.63
N THR A 69 -2.29 10.96 -6.72
CA THR A 69 -3.54 10.20 -6.84
C THR A 69 -3.23 8.82 -7.40
N LEU A 70 -3.60 7.78 -6.65
CA LEU A 70 -3.42 6.40 -7.10
C LEU A 70 -4.37 6.12 -8.26
N LYS A 71 -3.87 5.52 -9.34
CA LYS A 71 -4.70 5.06 -10.44
C LYS A 71 -5.49 3.82 -9.99
N SER A 72 -6.80 3.86 -10.20
CA SER A 72 -7.64 2.66 -10.17
C SER A 72 -7.78 2.12 -11.60
N PHE A 73 -7.81 0.81 -11.73
CA PHE A 73 -7.86 0.13 -13.01
C PHE A 73 -9.23 -0.50 -13.26
N SER A 74 -9.70 -0.40 -14.50
CA SER A 74 -10.72 -1.33 -15.02
C SER A 74 -10.14 -2.75 -15.13
N GLU A 75 -10.99 -3.77 -15.25
CA GLU A 75 -10.54 -5.17 -15.35
C GLU A 75 -9.51 -5.41 -16.48
N PRO A 76 -9.68 -4.90 -17.72
CA PRO A 76 -8.68 -5.07 -18.76
C PRO A 76 -7.36 -4.33 -18.48
N GLU A 77 -7.43 -3.16 -17.83
CA GLU A 77 -6.23 -2.41 -17.45
C GLU A 77 -5.49 -3.09 -16.30
N PHE A 78 -6.23 -3.74 -15.39
CA PHE A 78 -5.67 -4.47 -14.27
C PHE A 78 -4.84 -5.67 -14.74
N GLU A 79 -5.31 -6.40 -15.74
CA GLU A 79 -4.52 -7.50 -16.34
C GLU A 79 -3.17 -6.97 -16.86
N LEU A 80 -3.17 -5.85 -17.57
CA LEU A 80 -1.93 -5.22 -18.06
C LEU A 80 -1.03 -4.74 -16.92
N PHE A 81 -1.62 -4.20 -15.85
CA PHE A 81 -0.90 -3.81 -14.65
C PHE A 81 -0.24 -5.03 -14.00
N TYR A 82 -0.97 -6.13 -13.83
CA TYR A 82 -0.48 -7.33 -13.16
C TYR A 82 0.65 -8.02 -13.95
N GLN A 83 0.53 -8.10 -15.29
CA GLN A 83 1.62 -8.60 -16.11
C GLN A 83 2.90 -7.76 -15.99
N LYS A 84 2.76 -6.43 -15.88
CA LYS A 84 3.90 -5.54 -15.62
C LYS A 84 4.48 -5.73 -14.23
N TRP A 85 3.62 -5.88 -13.21
CA TRP A 85 4.03 -6.17 -11.84
C TRP A 85 4.91 -7.43 -11.77
N ILE A 86 4.42 -8.54 -12.32
CA ILE A 86 5.15 -9.81 -12.39
C ILE A 86 6.49 -9.65 -13.13
N THR A 87 6.48 -8.96 -14.27
CA THR A 87 7.70 -8.73 -15.06
C THR A 87 8.76 -7.91 -14.31
N LEU A 88 8.35 -6.87 -13.58
CA LEU A 88 9.28 -5.96 -12.89
C LEU A 88 9.81 -6.53 -11.58
N THR A 89 9.02 -7.35 -10.90
CA THR A 89 9.39 -7.95 -9.61
C THR A 89 10.02 -9.33 -9.76
N GLY A 90 9.75 -10.02 -10.86
CA GLY A 90 10.16 -11.42 -11.04
C GLY A 90 9.39 -12.40 -10.16
N ARG A 91 8.27 -11.97 -9.55
CA ARG A 91 7.39 -12.83 -8.74
C ARG A 91 6.72 -13.90 -9.60
N ASP A 92 6.28 -14.97 -8.97
CA ASP A 92 5.49 -15.99 -9.64
C ASP A 92 4.09 -15.48 -9.98
N ASN A 93 3.61 -15.81 -11.17
CA ASN A 93 2.24 -15.54 -11.55
C ASN A 93 1.30 -16.53 -10.83
N THR A 94 0.72 -16.10 -9.72
CA THR A 94 -0.21 -16.91 -8.91
C THR A 94 -1.59 -16.27 -8.81
N MET A 95 -2.62 -17.10 -8.64
CA MET A 95 -3.99 -16.62 -8.46
C MET A 95 -4.18 -15.90 -7.11
N ASP A 96 -3.41 -16.28 -6.10
CA ASP A 96 -3.49 -15.67 -4.76
C ASP A 96 -2.97 -14.23 -4.79
N GLU A 97 -1.82 -14.00 -5.42
CA GLU A 97 -1.26 -12.65 -5.62
C GLU A 97 -2.21 -11.79 -6.47
N TYR A 98 -2.69 -12.32 -7.60
CA TYR A 98 -3.66 -11.63 -8.45
C TYR A 98 -4.89 -11.21 -7.65
N GLY A 99 -5.43 -12.14 -6.84
CA GLY A 99 -6.58 -11.92 -5.96
C GLY A 99 -6.36 -10.82 -4.94
N GLN A 100 -5.20 -10.79 -4.28
CA GLN A 100 -4.86 -9.72 -3.33
C GLN A 100 -4.76 -8.36 -4.01
N LEU A 101 -4.04 -8.27 -5.12
CA LEU A 101 -3.83 -6.99 -5.81
C LEU A 101 -5.11 -6.44 -6.45
N ILE A 102 -6.00 -7.31 -6.95
CA ILE A 102 -7.27 -6.85 -7.50
C ILE A 102 -8.25 -6.43 -6.40
N CYS A 103 -8.19 -7.08 -5.23
CA CYS A 103 -8.91 -6.63 -4.04
C CYS A 103 -8.45 -5.24 -3.62
N PHE A 104 -7.13 -5.01 -3.54
CA PHE A 104 -6.56 -3.70 -3.26
C PHE A 104 -6.98 -2.64 -4.28
N ASN A 105 -7.06 -2.97 -5.57
CA ASN A 105 -7.51 -2.02 -6.59
C ASN A 105 -8.92 -1.46 -6.29
N SER A 106 -9.78 -2.21 -5.58
CA SER A 106 -11.09 -1.74 -5.13
C SER A 106 -11.01 -0.74 -3.95
N THR A 107 -9.94 -0.76 -3.16
CA THR A 107 -9.72 0.12 -2.00
C THR A 107 -8.99 1.42 -2.36
N VAL A 108 -8.37 1.48 -3.53
CA VAL A 108 -7.74 2.70 -4.09
C VAL A 108 -8.68 3.92 -4.02
N GLY A 109 -9.98 3.72 -4.26
CA GLY A 109 -10.97 4.79 -4.14
C GLY A 109 -11.11 5.36 -2.73
N LYS A 110 -10.92 4.54 -1.68
CA LYS A 110 -10.90 5.00 -0.28
C LYS A 110 -9.61 5.77 0.01
N LEU A 111 -8.46 5.24 -0.41
CA LEU A 111 -7.16 5.90 -0.26
C LEU A 111 -7.11 7.28 -0.91
N ASN A 112 -7.76 7.45 -2.07
CA ASN A 112 -7.80 8.73 -2.78
C ASN A 112 -8.78 9.76 -2.20
N LYS A 113 -9.74 9.35 -1.36
CA LYS A 113 -10.69 10.27 -0.74
C LYS A 113 -10.08 11.08 0.39
N GLU A 114 -9.17 10.47 1.15
CA GLU A 114 -8.52 11.11 2.28
C GLU A 114 -7.33 11.97 1.86
N THR A 115 -7.02 12.96 2.71
CA THR A 115 -5.92 13.91 2.50
C THR A 115 -4.57 13.19 2.42
N HIS A 116 -4.37 12.19 3.26
CA HIS A 116 -3.12 11.47 3.40
C HIS A 116 -3.30 9.97 3.16
N LYS A 117 -2.28 9.38 2.52
CA LYS A 117 -2.16 7.95 2.27
C LYS A 117 -0.87 7.50 2.93
N VAL A 118 -0.98 6.80 4.05
CA VAL A 118 0.17 6.34 4.81
C VAL A 118 0.45 4.89 4.45
N VAL A 119 1.72 4.54 4.33
CA VAL A 119 2.16 3.15 4.23
C VAL A 119 3.03 2.84 5.43
N LEU A 120 2.71 1.76 6.15
CA LEU A 120 3.51 1.26 7.27
C LEU A 120 4.15 -0.08 6.88
N GLN A 121 5.40 -0.27 7.22
CA GLN A 121 6.02 -1.58 7.28
C GLN A 121 5.81 -2.15 8.68
N ASN A 122 5.04 -3.23 8.79
CA ASN A 122 4.69 -3.81 10.08
C ASN A 122 5.88 -4.63 10.62
N ALA A 123 6.22 -4.42 11.89
CA ALA A 123 7.18 -5.24 12.63
C ALA A 123 6.43 -6.46 13.19
N ILE A 124 6.55 -7.61 12.52
CA ILE A 124 5.88 -8.87 12.90
C ILE A 124 6.90 -9.84 13.49
#